data_AF-A0A0J8G352-F1
#
_entry.id   AF-A0A0J8G352-F1
#
_cell.length_a   1.000
_cell.length_b   1.000
_cell.length_c   1.000
_cell.angle_alpha   90.00
_cell.angle_beta   90.00
_cell.angle_gamma   90.00
#
_symmetry.space_group_name_H-M   'P 1'
#
loop_
_entity.id
_entity.type
_entity.pdbx_description
1 polymer ?
#
loop_
_entity_poly.entity_id
_entity_poly.type
_entity_poly.pdbx_seq_one_letter_code
_entity_poly.pdbx_strand_id
1 'polypeptide(L)'
;MSSRKGREKRQRKKQKSKDIDKIRIESIKLYPALRNEKDGAIYGYIDSKGNFVIKPKYQIAYDFNGSGIGIVQENKLMGGINTKGEYVIKPIYDSINPYKEGRAIYVLNGTMGVIDEVGNIITKKSYSFISDYTGGRAIIGVSNQDGSYTYGYIDREGNEIIPPKLLEANEFNDDVALVKVKDDVYGLINKEGKLLNTYNYGYVSQYGDGVMVFANSFNGPFGYINREGKVVIKPIYKVATGFKDGVAIVSTEEVYNFKYGVINLEGKYVFTPIYSKIEHLGEGRLALGMPIGDDKNIGTSIYAIGDTTGKRLSDFKYLVVGEYEKGLSYGSDSNYTFFIDKNGNIDKSLPIVKGSGELRFVNDIIRANIDFSPYYLTRSGKVIYKPNDTIVLSPKYSATRLKYKPNINYLIYYPEVKGVTDKKTEKDINLRLKEMSYFKPYTEENTKSPETINPDDVLNYNYYGDFSVEFFKKNLLVLNLIGYYYPFGAAHGMPSKKTPSIDLVTGKFYSLGDLFMGGVYWVGELNKIIENMIKTDPQYNDLFDNAFKGITLDQSFYIDENNLYIYFPPYELAPYAAGFVTFKIPFVDIQGMINKEGSFYKSFNI
;
A
#
# COMPACT_ATOMS: atom_id res chain seq x y z
N MET A 1 -11.19 17.36 -67.58
CA MET A 1 -11.34 16.12 -66.77
C MET A 1 -10.03 15.58 -66.14
N SER A 2 -8.90 16.31 -66.15
CA SER A 2 -7.60 15.78 -65.66
C SER A 2 -7.27 16.10 -64.18
N SER A 3 -7.89 17.11 -63.55
CA SER A 3 -7.54 17.54 -62.18
C SER A 3 -8.30 16.83 -61.04
N ARG A 4 -9.37 16.08 -61.33
CA ARG A 4 -10.16 15.34 -60.31
C ARG A 4 -9.58 13.97 -59.97
N LYS A 5 -9.02 13.25 -60.95
CA LYS A 5 -8.41 11.91 -60.75
C LYS A 5 -7.09 11.94 -59.95
N GLY A 6 -6.39 13.07 -59.92
CA GLY A 6 -5.14 13.24 -59.13
C GLY A 6 -5.36 13.43 -57.63
N ARG A 7 -6.49 14.06 -57.22
CA ARG A 7 -6.85 14.29 -55.81
C ARG A 7 -7.36 13.01 -55.13
N GLU A 8 -8.15 12.19 -55.85
CA GLU A 8 -8.65 10.92 -55.32
C GLU A 8 -7.55 9.87 -55.15
N LYS A 9 -6.52 9.84 -56.02
CA LYS A 9 -5.36 8.94 -55.85
C LYS A 9 -4.46 9.33 -54.67
N ARG A 10 -4.33 10.63 -54.35
CA ARG A 10 -3.58 11.12 -53.17
C ARG A 10 -4.36 10.90 -51.86
N GLN A 11 -5.69 11.04 -51.87
CA GLN A 11 -6.53 10.69 -50.71
C GLN A 11 -6.54 9.18 -50.47
N ARG A 12 -6.66 8.32 -51.50
CA ARG A 12 -6.59 6.86 -51.32
C ARG A 12 -5.21 6.36 -50.86
N LYS A 13 -4.10 7.03 -51.20
CA LYS A 13 -2.76 6.72 -50.65
C LYS A 13 -2.57 7.23 -49.20
N LYS A 14 -3.15 8.37 -48.82
CA LYS A 14 -3.18 8.84 -47.41
C LYS A 14 -4.14 8.04 -46.53
N GLN A 15 -5.23 7.51 -47.09
CA GLN A 15 -6.12 6.57 -46.40
C GLN A 15 -5.43 5.22 -46.22
N LYS A 16 -4.81 4.67 -47.29
CA LYS A 16 -4.03 3.44 -47.19
C LYS A 16 -2.78 3.55 -46.30
N SER A 17 -2.14 4.72 -46.16
CA SER A 17 -1.05 4.88 -45.18
C SER A 17 -1.56 5.00 -43.74
N LYS A 18 -2.78 5.52 -43.52
CA LYS A 18 -3.42 5.51 -42.20
C LYS A 18 -4.05 4.15 -41.83
N ASP A 19 -4.40 3.34 -42.82
CA ASP A 19 -4.94 1.99 -42.62
C ASP A 19 -3.86 0.89 -42.55
N ILE A 20 -2.59 1.21 -42.89
CA ILE A 20 -1.44 0.30 -42.69
C ILE A 20 -0.79 0.46 -41.30
N ASP A 21 -1.05 1.56 -40.59
CA ASP A 21 -0.73 1.69 -39.15
C ASP A 21 -1.83 1.10 -38.24
N LYS A 22 -2.89 0.54 -38.85
CA LYS A 22 -3.87 -0.34 -38.22
C LYS A 22 -3.47 -1.82 -38.34
N ILE A 23 -2.16 -2.09 -38.42
CA ILE A 23 -1.63 -3.37 -37.94
C ILE A 23 -2.21 -3.56 -36.55
N ARG A 24 -2.88 -4.70 -36.33
CA ARG A 24 -3.18 -5.22 -35.00
C ARG A 24 -1.92 -5.05 -34.15
N ILE A 25 -1.86 -3.95 -33.40
CA ILE A 25 -1.21 -3.97 -32.11
C ILE A 25 -2.12 -4.93 -31.34
N GLU A 26 -1.86 -6.24 -31.44
CA GLU A 26 -2.08 -7.09 -30.29
C GLU A 26 -1.33 -6.35 -29.19
N SER A 27 -2.06 -5.59 -28.37
CA SER A 27 -1.48 -4.82 -27.28
C SER A 27 -0.66 -5.82 -26.50
N ILE A 28 0.67 -5.67 -26.56
CA ILE A 28 1.56 -6.54 -25.80
C ILE A 28 1.16 -6.28 -24.35
N LYS A 29 0.43 -7.22 -23.76
CA LYS A 29 -0.04 -7.13 -22.39
C LYS A 29 1.17 -7.44 -21.51
N LEU A 30 1.70 -6.38 -20.92
CA LEU A 30 2.84 -6.43 -20.02
C LEU A 30 2.37 -6.30 -18.58
N TYR A 31 2.96 -7.08 -17.70
CA TYR A 31 2.58 -7.14 -16.28
C TYR A 31 3.79 -6.80 -15.40
N PRO A 32 3.64 -5.91 -14.41
CA PRO A 32 4.73 -5.56 -13.50
C PRO A 32 5.14 -6.79 -12.70
N ALA A 33 6.42 -7.12 -12.72
CA ALA A 33 6.98 -8.31 -12.10
C ALA A 33 8.11 -7.95 -11.16
N LEU A 34 7.91 -8.26 -9.87
CA LEU A 34 8.86 -8.02 -8.79
C LEU A 34 10.00 -9.03 -8.84
N ARG A 35 11.22 -8.53 -8.70
CA ARG A 35 12.45 -9.32 -8.58
C ARG A 35 13.24 -8.83 -7.38
N ASN A 36 13.66 -9.75 -6.52
CA ASN A 36 14.44 -9.44 -5.33
C ASN A 36 15.93 -9.44 -5.68
N GLU A 37 16.61 -8.30 -5.53
CA GLU A 37 18.04 -8.16 -5.78
C GLU A 37 18.79 -7.77 -4.50
N LYS A 38 20.13 -7.88 -4.54
CA LYS A 38 20.99 -7.51 -3.40
C LYS A 38 20.88 -6.03 -3.00
N ASP A 39 20.50 -5.16 -3.94
CA ASP A 39 20.39 -3.71 -3.73
C ASP A 39 18.91 -3.30 -3.53
N GLY A 40 18.03 -4.26 -3.25
CA GLY A 40 16.60 -4.05 -3.02
C GLY A 40 15.71 -4.75 -4.04
N ALA A 41 14.41 -4.77 -3.75
CA ALA A 41 13.42 -5.32 -4.66
C ALA A 41 13.11 -4.31 -5.78
N ILE A 42 13.11 -4.78 -7.02
CA ILE A 42 12.90 -3.96 -8.22
C ILE A 42 11.89 -4.61 -9.16
N TYR A 43 11.25 -3.80 -9.98
CA TYR A 43 10.26 -4.22 -10.96
C TYR A 43 10.81 -4.14 -12.37
N GLY A 44 10.44 -5.15 -13.16
CA GLY A 44 10.42 -5.11 -14.63
C GLY A 44 9.03 -5.44 -15.15
N TYR A 45 8.92 -5.75 -16.43
CA TYR A 45 7.65 -6.16 -17.03
C TYR A 45 7.79 -7.46 -17.81
N ILE A 46 6.88 -8.39 -17.53
CA ILE A 46 6.79 -9.69 -18.19
C ILE A 46 5.66 -9.75 -19.20
N ASP A 47 5.80 -10.59 -20.22
CA ASP A 47 4.69 -11.02 -21.07
C ASP A 47 3.80 -12.07 -20.37
N SER A 48 2.72 -12.50 -21.02
CA SER A 48 1.82 -13.55 -20.52
C SER A 48 2.45 -14.95 -20.44
N LYS A 49 3.68 -15.12 -20.96
CA LYS A 49 4.48 -16.35 -20.86
C LYS A 49 5.51 -16.28 -19.72
N GLY A 50 5.62 -15.15 -19.03
CA GLY A 50 6.55 -14.95 -17.91
C GLY A 50 7.93 -14.44 -18.31
N ASN A 51 8.14 -14.09 -19.58
CA ASN A 51 9.44 -13.58 -20.04
C ASN A 51 9.52 -12.07 -19.80
N PHE A 52 10.62 -11.60 -19.22
CA PHE A 52 10.88 -10.17 -19.11
C PHE A 52 11.06 -9.53 -20.50
N VAL A 53 10.10 -8.69 -20.88
CA VAL A 53 10.19 -7.82 -22.06
C VAL A 53 10.93 -6.53 -21.69
N ILE A 54 10.68 -6.01 -20.49
CA ILE A 54 11.42 -4.90 -19.90
C ILE A 54 12.13 -5.43 -18.66
N LYS A 55 13.47 -5.38 -18.66
CA LYS A 55 14.27 -5.92 -17.56
C LYS A 55 14.01 -5.15 -16.25
N PRO A 56 14.09 -5.82 -15.09
CA PRO A 56 13.94 -5.15 -13.81
C PRO A 56 14.96 -4.05 -13.59
N LYS A 57 14.48 -2.86 -13.22
CA LYS A 57 15.30 -1.72 -12.83
C LYS A 57 14.54 -0.61 -12.08
N TYR A 58 13.21 -0.71 -12.00
CA TYR A 58 12.36 0.33 -11.41
C TYR A 58 12.07 0.03 -9.94
N GLN A 59 12.05 1.05 -9.07
CA GLN A 59 11.62 0.86 -7.68
C GLN A 59 10.11 0.62 -7.57
N ILE A 60 9.33 1.24 -8.44
CA ILE A 60 7.87 1.10 -8.53
C ILE A 60 7.50 0.90 -10.00
N ALA A 61 6.53 0.02 -10.26
CA ALA A 61 5.95 -0.20 -11.58
C ALA A 61 4.45 -0.48 -11.47
N TYR A 62 3.63 0.38 -12.07
CA TYR A 62 2.18 0.18 -12.17
C TYR A 62 1.80 -0.55 -13.46
N ASP A 63 0.56 -1.04 -13.50
CA ASP A 63 -0.03 -1.68 -14.67
C ASP A 63 -0.06 -0.70 -15.86
N PHE A 64 0.13 -1.23 -17.08
CA PHE A 64 -0.02 -0.43 -18.29
C PHE A 64 -1.48 0.00 -18.48
N ASN A 65 -1.71 1.26 -18.81
CA ASN A 65 -3.04 1.76 -19.16
C ASN A 65 -3.50 1.28 -20.55
N GLY A 66 -4.75 1.59 -20.93
CA GLY A 66 -5.31 1.20 -22.22
C GLY A 66 -4.58 1.77 -23.45
N SER A 67 -3.80 2.83 -23.28
CA SER A 67 -2.98 3.47 -24.31
C SER A 67 -1.53 2.95 -24.35
N GLY A 68 -1.18 1.96 -23.51
CA GLY A 68 0.14 1.34 -23.49
C GLY A 68 1.20 2.16 -22.77
N ILE A 69 0.81 2.98 -21.78
CA ILE A 69 1.74 3.68 -20.87
C ILE A 69 1.72 3.04 -19.49
N GLY A 70 2.89 2.62 -19.01
CA GLY A 70 3.12 2.15 -17.64
C GLY A 70 3.83 3.24 -16.84
N ILE A 71 3.33 3.55 -15.65
CA ILE A 71 3.96 4.49 -14.74
C ILE A 71 5.02 3.76 -13.91
N VAL A 72 6.21 4.34 -13.82
CA VAL A 72 7.37 3.73 -13.15
C VAL A 72 8.13 4.76 -12.32
N GLN A 73 8.84 4.31 -11.28
CA GLN A 73 9.78 5.11 -10.51
C GLN A 73 11.21 4.65 -10.77
N GLU A 74 12.09 5.60 -11.10
CA GLU A 74 13.55 5.42 -11.23
C GLU A 74 14.22 6.58 -10.48
N ASN A 75 15.21 6.29 -9.62
CA ASN A 75 15.91 7.29 -8.80
C ASN A 75 14.97 8.19 -7.96
N LYS A 76 13.94 7.58 -7.36
CA LYS A 76 12.89 8.24 -6.54
C LYS A 76 11.97 9.19 -7.32
N LEU A 77 12.15 9.34 -8.63
CA LEU A 77 11.29 10.17 -9.47
C LEU A 77 10.41 9.30 -10.37
N MET A 78 9.17 9.72 -10.56
CA MET A 78 8.17 9.00 -11.35
C MET A 78 8.09 9.54 -12.77
N GLY A 79 7.91 8.62 -13.71
CA GLY A 79 7.70 8.88 -15.13
C GLY A 79 6.84 7.78 -15.76
N GLY A 80 6.78 7.75 -17.08
CA GLY A 80 5.94 6.85 -17.84
C GLY A 80 6.68 6.27 -19.03
N ILE A 81 6.53 4.97 -19.24
CA ILE A 81 7.19 4.22 -20.30
C ILE A 81 6.18 3.57 -21.24
N ASN A 82 6.56 3.40 -22.51
CA ASN A 82 5.81 2.58 -23.44
C ASN A 82 6.13 1.08 -23.26
N THR A 83 5.48 0.21 -24.04
CA THR A 83 5.66 -1.25 -23.97
C THR A 83 7.05 -1.73 -24.44
N LYS A 84 7.92 -0.85 -24.93
CA LYS A 84 9.33 -1.14 -25.23
C LYS A 84 10.28 -0.72 -24.10
N GLY A 85 9.75 -0.07 -23.05
CA GLY A 85 10.55 0.49 -21.96
C GLY A 85 11.14 1.87 -22.25
N GLU A 86 10.72 2.53 -23.33
CA GLU A 86 11.15 3.88 -23.68
C GLU A 86 10.29 4.90 -22.92
N TYR A 87 10.93 5.92 -22.34
CA TYR A 87 10.20 6.98 -21.63
C TYR A 87 9.37 7.83 -22.61
N VAL A 88 8.07 7.84 -22.37
CA VAL A 88 7.11 8.76 -22.99
C VAL A 88 6.81 9.95 -22.06
N ILE A 89 6.95 9.74 -20.75
CA ILE A 89 6.92 10.78 -19.72
C ILE A 89 8.24 10.67 -18.96
N LYS A 90 9.03 11.75 -18.91
CA LYS A 90 10.34 11.73 -18.24
C LYS A 90 10.19 11.54 -16.73
N PRO A 91 11.12 10.83 -16.06
CA PRO A 91 11.09 10.64 -14.61
C PRO A 91 11.54 11.90 -13.87
N ILE A 92 10.64 12.88 -13.78
CA ILE A 92 10.90 14.19 -13.14
C ILE A 92 9.89 14.52 -12.03
N TYR A 93 8.87 13.68 -11.86
CA TYR A 93 7.76 13.94 -10.96
C TYR A 93 8.02 13.32 -9.59
N ASP A 94 7.58 13.98 -8.53
CA ASP A 94 7.66 13.45 -7.16
C ASP A 94 6.76 12.22 -7.03
N SER A 95 5.57 12.28 -7.64
CA SER A 95 4.67 11.14 -7.79
C SER A 95 3.81 11.24 -9.05
N ILE A 96 3.34 10.09 -9.54
CA ILE A 96 2.27 9.96 -10.53
C ILE A 96 1.37 8.80 -10.09
N ASN A 97 0.09 9.08 -9.84
CA ASN A 97 -0.88 8.05 -9.45
C ASN A 97 -1.18 7.09 -10.61
N PRO A 98 -1.65 5.86 -10.33
CA PRO A 98 -2.21 4.99 -11.36
C PRO A 98 -3.32 5.67 -12.16
N TYR A 99 -3.47 5.29 -13.43
CA TYR A 99 -4.54 5.84 -14.27
C TYR A 99 -5.92 5.39 -13.75
N LYS A 100 -6.82 6.35 -13.56
CA LYS A 100 -8.24 6.14 -13.28
C LYS A 100 -9.08 6.90 -14.29
N GLU A 101 -10.06 6.25 -14.91
CA GLU A 101 -10.86 6.81 -16.01
C GLU A 101 -10.01 7.44 -17.13
N GLY A 102 -8.81 6.89 -17.37
CA GLY A 102 -7.87 7.39 -18.37
C GLY A 102 -7.14 8.68 -17.98
N ARG A 103 -7.09 9.05 -16.71
CA ARG A 103 -6.33 10.20 -16.22
C ARG A 103 -5.39 9.77 -15.10
N ALA A 104 -4.24 10.39 -15.03
CA ALA A 104 -3.31 10.21 -13.92
C ALA A 104 -2.94 11.58 -13.34
N ILE A 105 -2.78 11.63 -12.03
CA ILE A 105 -2.47 12.83 -11.28
C ILE A 105 -0.99 12.81 -10.96
N TYR A 106 -0.29 13.89 -11.25
CA TYR A 106 1.12 14.04 -10.90
C TYR A 106 1.31 15.05 -9.79
N VAL A 107 2.39 14.87 -9.02
CA VAL A 107 2.95 15.88 -8.11
C VAL A 107 4.30 16.32 -8.66
N LEU A 108 4.50 17.63 -8.75
CA LEU A 108 5.76 18.25 -9.12
C LEU A 108 5.98 19.50 -8.26
N ASN A 109 7.07 19.50 -7.48
CA ASN A 109 7.46 20.62 -6.62
C ASN A 109 6.32 21.02 -5.66
N GLY A 110 5.67 20.04 -5.05
CA GLY A 110 4.58 20.26 -4.09
C GLY A 110 3.24 20.72 -4.69
N THR A 111 3.12 20.74 -6.02
CA THR A 111 1.86 21.07 -6.69
C THR A 111 1.37 19.94 -7.58
N MET A 112 0.05 19.87 -7.79
CA MET A 112 -0.62 18.81 -8.52
C MET A 112 -1.09 19.27 -9.91
N GLY A 113 -1.08 18.33 -10.85
CA GLY A 113 -1.68 18.48 -12.18
C GLY A 113 -2.13 17.13 -12.75
N VAL A 114 -2.71 17.16 -13.95
CA VAL A 114 -3.27 15.96 -14.60
C VAL A 114 -2.63 15.71 -15.94
N ILE A 115 -2.33 14.43 -16.21
CA ILE A 115 -1.95 13.92 -17.53
C ILE A 115 -3.07 13.06 -18.13
N ASP A 116 -3.22 13.13 -19.45
CA ASP A 116 -4.09 12.27 -20.24
C ASP A 116 -3.52 10.87 -20.44
N GLU A 117 -4.28 9.98 -21.10
CA GLU A 117 -3.93 8.57 -21.32
C GLU A 117 -2.62 8.37 -22.08
N VAL A 118 -2.18 9.37 -22.85
CA VAL A 118 -0.94 9.32 -23.64
C VAL A 118 0.18 10.19 -23.05
N GLY A 119 -0.03 10.74 -21.85
CA GLY A 119 0.97 11.47 -21.08
C GLY A 119 1.04 12.98 -21.31
N ASN A 120 0.08 13.58 -22.01
CA ASN A 120 0.02 15.04 -22.16
C ASN A 120 -0.53 15.69 -20.89
N ILE A 121 0.08 16.77 -20.44
CA ILE A 121 -0.47 17.60 -19.36
C ILE A 121 -1.72 18.33 -19.88
N ILE A 122 -2.85 18.20 -19.18
CA ILE A 122 -4.13 18.82 -19.58
C ILE A 122 -4.55 19.99 -18.67
N THR A 123 -4.01 20.07 -17.45
CA THR A 123 -4.29 21.18 -16.53
C THR A 123 -3.58 22.45 -16.97
N LYS A 124 -4.30 23.57 -17.02
CA LYS A 124 -3.79 24.89 -17.47
C LYS A 124 -3.02 25.65 -16.38
N LYS A 125 -3.18 25.25 -15.12
CA LYS A 125 -2.50 25.79 -13.94
C LYS A 125 -2.29 24.67 -12.92
N SER A 126 -1.45 24.92 -11.92
CA SER A 126 -1.22 23.99 -10.82
C SER A 126 -2.26 24.14 -9.71
N TYR A 127 -2.52 23.04 -9.00
CA TYR A 127 -3.44 22.99 -7.85
C TYR A 127 -2.71 22.48 -6.61
N SER A 128 -3.23 22.83 -5.42
CA SER A 128 -2.73 22.29 -4.16
C SER A 128 -3.20 20.85 -3.93
N PHE A 129 -4.37 20.51 -4.48
CA PHE A 129 -4.97 19.18 -4.39
C PHE A 129 -5.73 18.83 -5.67
N ILE A 130 -5.65 17.58 -6.10
CA ILE A 130 -6.53 16.99 -7.14
C ILE A 130 -6.92 15.59 -6.67
N SER A 131 -8.23 15.28 -6.66
CA SER A 131 -8.71 13.92 -6.41
C SER A 131 -8.59 13.05 -7.66
N ASP A 132 -8.62 11.74 -7.45
CA ASP A 132 -8.87 10.77 -8.50
C ASP A 132 -10.15 11.09 -9.29
N TYR A 133 -10.17 10.72 -10.58
CA TYR A 133 -11.35 10.89 -11.43
C TYR A 133 -12.43 9.88 -11.09
N THR A 134 -13.65 10.36 -10.86
CA THR A 134 -14.86 9.56 -10.71
C THR A 134 -16.01 10.22 -11.45
N GLY A 135 -16.77 9.43 -12.22
CA GLY A 135 -17.90 9.93 -12.98
C GLY A 135 -17.50 10.97 -14.05
N GLY A 136 -16.25 10.96 -14.50
CA GLY A 136 -15.69 11.91 -15.47
C GLY A 136 -15.32 13.27 -14.88
N ARG A 137 -15.16 13.39 -13.56
CA ARG A 137 -14.79 14.63 -12.86
C ARG A 137 -13.71 14.35 -11.83
N ALA A 138 -12.89 15.35 -11.54
CA ALA A 138 -11.97 15.36 -10.41
C ALA A 138 -12.19 16.61 -9.56
N ILE A 139 -12.08 16.47 -8.25
CA ILE A 139 -12.09 17.59 -7.31
C ILE A 139 -10.74 18.29 -7.42
N ILE A 140 -10.76 19.62 -7.49
CA ILE A 140 -9.56 20.46 -7.40
C ILE A 140 -9.60 21.29 -6.13
N GLY A 141 -8.46 21.46 -5.48
CA GLY A 141 -8.30 22.26 -4.27
C GLY A 141 -7.20 23.31 -4.41
N VAL A 142 -7.46 24.50 -3.89
CA VAL A 142 -6.48 25.59 -3.79
C VAL A 142 -6.38 26.03 -2.34
N SER A 143 -5.16 26.05 -1.81
CA SER A 143 -4.88 26.60 -0.48
C SER A 143 -4.93 28.14 -0.52
N ASN A 144 -5.61 28.72 0.45
CA ASN A 144 -5.73 30.15 0.66
C ASN A 144 -4.66 30.67 1.63
N GLN A 145 -4.48 31.99 1.69
CA GLN A 145 -3.47 32.63 2.55
C GLN A 145 -3.72 32.40 4.05
N ASP A 146 -4.95 32.13 4.46
CA ASP A 146 -5.34 31.82 5.83
C ASP A 146 -5.19 30.34 6.19
N GLY A 147 -4.64 29.52 5.28
CA GLY A 147 -4.48 28.08 5.46
C GLY A 147 -5.74 27.26 5.14
N SER A 148 -6.88 27.90 4.85
CA SER A 148 -8.07 27.19 4.40
C SER A 148 -7.91 26.67 2.96
N TYR A 149 -8.82 25.78 2.55
CA TYR A 149 -8.89 25.29 1.18
C TYR A 149 -10.22 25.67 0.55
N THR A 150 -10.20 25.99 -0.73
CA THR A 150 -11.41 26.05 -1.56
C THR A 150 -11.39 24.96 -2.61
N TYR A 151 -12.55 24.38 -2.87
CA TYR A 151 -12.71 23.26 -3.77
C TYR A 151 -13.52 23.62 -5.01
N GLY A 152 -13.27 22.89 -6.09
CA GLY A 152 -13.97 22.98 -7.36
C GLY A 152 -13.91 21.65 -8.10
N TYR A 153 -14.27 21.67 -9.38
CA TYR A 153 -14.25 20.47 -10.23
C TYR A 153 -13.66 20.77 -11.60
N ILE A 154 -12.87 19.83 -12.10
CA ILE A 154 -12.41 19.79 -13.49
C ILE A 154 -13.04 18.62 -14.25
N ASP A 155 -13.23 18.83 -15.55
CA ASP A 155 -13.57 17.76 -16.50
C ASP A 155 -12.34 16.95 -16.93
N ARG A 156 -12.56 15.92 -17.77
CA ARG A 156 -11.50 15.07 -18.30
C ARG A 156 -10.57 15.81 -19.27
N GLU A 157 -10.93 16.99 -19.73
CA GLU A 157 -10.13 17.83 -20.61
C GLU A 157 -9.33 18.88 -19.82
N GLY A 158 -9.43 18.87 -18.49
CA GLY A 158 -8.74 19.78 -17.58
C GLY A 158 -9.37 21.17 -17.51
N ASN A 159 -10.61 21.35 -17.98
CA ASN A 159 -11.35 22.59 -17.83
C ASN A 159 -12.06 22.62 -16.48
N GLU A 160 -11.98 23.77 -15.80
CA GLU A 160 -12.75 24.01 -14.58
C GLU A 160 -14.24 24.13 -14.92
N ILE A 161 -15.02 23.15 -14.49
CA ILE A 161 -16.49 23.21 -14.52
C ILE A 161 -16.99 24.07 -13.38
N ILE A 162 -16.39 23.87 -12.20
CA ILE A 162 -16.56 24.75 -11.05
C ILE A 162 -15.17 25.22 -10.63
N PRO A 163 -14.85 26.52 -10.73
CA PRO A 163 -13.60 27.04 -10.19
C PRO A 163 -13.57 26.89 -8.66
N PRO A 164 -12.39 26.79 -8.02
CA PRO A 164 -12.27 26.69 -6.57
C PRO A 164 -13.04 27.79 -5.83
N LYS A 165 -14.15 27.42 -5.19
CA LYS A 165 -15.03 28.33 -4.42
C LYS A 165 -15.93 27.63 -3.40
N LEU A 166 -15.95 26.30 -3.41
CA LEU A 166 -16.74 25.47 -2.50
C LEU A 166 -15.97 25.26 -1.20
N LEU A 167 -16.67 25.11 -0.09
CA LEU A 167 -16.06 24.80 1.21
C LEU A 167 -15.71 23.32 1.33
N GLU A 168 -16.53 22.44 0.75
CA GLU A 168 -16.29 20.99 0.68
C GLU A 168 -16.86 20.45 -0.65
N ALA A 169 -16.28 19.37 -1.15
CA ALA A 169 -16.66 18.74 -2.41
C ALA A 169 -16.53 17.21 -2.29
N ASN A 170 -17.59 16.47 -2.64
CA ASN A 170 -17.56 15.01 -2.70
C ASN A 170 -17.41 14.51 -4.14
N GLU A 171 -17.04 13.24 -4.28
CA GLU A 171 -16.97 12.55 -5.57
C GLU A 171 -18.35 12.50 -6.26
N PHE A 172 -18.34 12.42 -7.59
CA PHE A 172 -19.57 12.25 -8.37
C PHE A 172 -20.08 10.81 -8.28
N ASN A 173 -21.35 10.64 -7.93
CA ASN A 173 -22.07 9.37 -7.90
C ASN A 173 -23.48 9.56 -8.50
N ASP A 174 -23.96 8.66 -9.34
CA ASP A 174 -25.19 8.80 -10.16
C ASP A 174 -25.37 10.18 -10.83
N ASP A 175 -24.31 10.68 -11.48
CA ASP A 175 -24.25 11.96 -12.18
C ASP A 175 -24.44 13.23 -11.32
N VAL A 176 -24.45 13.07 -9.99
CA VAL A 176 -24.53 14.18 -9.05
C VAL A 176 -23.36 14.15 -8.06
N ALA A 177 -23.07 15.31 -7.46
CA ALA A 177 -22.15 15.40 -6.35
C ALA A 177 -22.75 16.25 -5.24
N LEU A 178 -22.49 15.85 -3.99
CA LEU A 178 -22.81 16.66 -2.82
C LEU A 178 -21.64 17.62 -2.54
N VAL A 179 -21.97 18.88 -2.33
CA VAL A 179 -20.99 19.94 -2.05
C VAL A 179 -21.44 20.77 -0.87
N LYS A 180 -20.51 21.43 -0.19
CA LYS A 180 -20.82 22.45 0.82
C LYS A 180 -20.56 23.82 0.22
N VAL A 181 -21.63 24.59 0.04
CA VAL A 181 -21.57 25.92 -0.59
C VAL A 181 -21.32 27.02 0.44
N LYS A 182 -21.83 26.85 1.67
CA LYS A 182 -21.64 27.74 2.83
C LYS A 182 -21.75 26.91 4.12
N ASP A 183 -21.42 27.50 5.25
CA ASP A 183 -21.62 26.86 6.56
C ASP A 183 -23.07 26.37 6.71
N ASP A 184 -23.22 25.10 7.09
CA ASP A 184 -24.49 24.37 7.22
C ASP A 184 -25.41 24.39 5.99
N VAL A 185 -24.90 24.76 4.81
CA VAL A 185 -25.64 24.72 3.55
C VAL A 185 -24.92 23.77 2.58
N TYR A 186 -25.50 22.58 2.45
CA TYR A 186 -25.10 21.59 1.47
C TYR A 186 -25.90 21.77 0.17
N GLY A 187 -25.33 21.37 -0.95
CA GLY A 187 -25.97 21.45 -2.26
C GLY A 187 -25.73 20.18 -3.06
N LEU A 188 -26.73 19.76 -3.82
CA LEU A 188 -26.57 18.71 -4.82
C LEU A 188 -26.34 19.36 -6.17
N ILE A 189 -25.23 19.05 -6.84
CA ILE A 189 -24.89 19.59 -8.15
C ILE A 189 -24.90 18.48 -9.21
N ASN A 190 -25.13 18.84 -10.47
CA ASN A 190 -24.93 17.94 -11.60
C ASN A 190 -23.52 18.08 -12.22
N LYS A 191 -23.22 17.30 -13.26
CA LYS A 191 -21.92 17.30 -13.95
C LYS A 191 -21.57 18.62 -14.66
N GLU A 192 -22.54 19.46 -14.96
CA GLU A 192 -22.33 20.81 -15.49
C GLU A 192 -22.09 21.84 -14.38
N GLY A 193 -22.07 21.42 -13.11
CA GLY A 193 -21.90 22.27 -11.95
C GLY A 193 -23.14 23.08 -11.57
N LYS A 194 -24.30 22.75 -12.15
CA LYS A 194 -25.58 23.38 -11.81
C LYS A 194 -26.07 22.85 -10.47
N LEU A 195 -26.39 23.76 -9.56
CA LEU A 195 -27.07 23.46 -8.31
C LEU A 195 -28.50 22.97 -8.59
N LEU A 196 -28.80 21.76 -8.15
CA LEU A 196 -30.11 21.11 -8.28
C LEU A 196 -30.98 21.38 -7.06
N ASN A 197 -30.41 21.30 -5.85
CA ASN A 197 -31.10 21.56 -4.59
C ASN A 197 -30.11 21.95 -3.49
N THR A 198 -30.63 22.50 -2.39
CA THR A 198 -29.87 22.85 -1.17
C THR A 198 -30.49 22.24 0.07
N TYR A 199 -29.66 21.90 1.05
CA TYR A 199 -30.06 21.28 2.31
C TYR A 199 -29.45 22.06 3.48
N ASN A 200 -30.30 22.47 4.41
CA ASN A 200 -29.92 23.25 5.59
C ASN A 200 -29.89 22.33 6.81
N TYR A 201 -28.83 21.54 6.92
CA TYR A 201 -28.58 20.61 8.02
C TYR A 201 -27.12 20.74 8.46
N GLY A 202 -26.83 20.48 9.74
CA GLY A 202 -25.44 20.49 10.22
C GLY A 202 -24.56 19.41 9.56
N TYR A 203 -25.18 18.34 9.03
CA TYR A 203 -24.47 17.28 8.33
C TYR A 203 -25.32 16.69 7.20
N VAL A 204 -24.75 16.61 6.00
CA VAL A 204 -25.25 15.83 4.86
C VAL A 204 -24.05 15.17 4.19
N SER A 205 -24.13 13.87 3.88
CA SER A 205 -23.02 13.15 3.25
C SER A 205 -23.49 11.93 2.43
N GLN A 206 -22.53 11.30 1.75
CA GLN A 206 -22.66 9.95 1.17
C GLN A 206 -23.93 9.75 0.33
N TYR A 207 -24.03 10.51 -0.76
CA TYR A 207 -25.08 10.30 -1.76
C TYR A 207 -24.93 8.93 -2.43
N GLY A 208 -26.03 8.16 -2.49
CA GLY A 208 -26.11 6.88 -3.20
C GLY A 208 -27.55 6.36 -3.27
N ASP A 209 -27.89 5.65 -4.35
CA ASP A 209 -29.23 5.13 -4.65
C ASP A 209 -30.38 6.15 -4.45
N GLY A 210 -30.12 7.43 -4.78
CA GLY A 210 -31.13 8.49 -4.71
C GLY A 210 -31.33 9.14 -3.34
N VAL A 211 -30.60 8.71 -2.31
CA VAL A 211 -30.68 9.26 -0.94
C VAL A 211 -29.32 9.70 -0.41
N MET A 212 -29.32 10.47 0.67
CA MET A 212 -28.14 10.97 1.38
C MET A 212 -28.30 10.77 2.87
N VAL A 213 -27.18 10.51 3.55
CA VAL A 213 -27.12 10.53 5.01
C VAL A 213 -27.27 11.98 5.47
N PHE A 214 -28.08 12.22 6.51
CA PHE A 214 -28.21 13.56 7.11
C PHE A 214 -28.33 13.50 8.64
N ALA A 215 -27.97 14.61 9.29
CA ALA A 215 -28.20 14.84 10.71
C ALA A 215 -28.28 16.33 11.04
N ASN A 216 -28.94 16.67 12.15
CA ASN A 216 -28.99 18.05 12.64
C ASN A 216 -27.63 18.54 13.18
N SER A 217 -26.75 17.61 13.57
CA SER A 217 -25.40 17.90 14.05
C SER A 217 -24.42 16.89 13.46
N PHE A 218 -23.13 17.22 13.47
CA PHE A 218 -22.07 16.33 13.00
C PHE A 218 -22.04 14.98 13.73
N ASN A 219 -22.44 14.94 15.00
CA ASN A 219 -22.41 13.72 15.83
C ASN A 219 -23.68 12.86 15.71
N GLY A 220 -24.53 13.13 14.71
CA GLY A 220 -25.80 12.44 14.54
C GLY A 220 -26.88 12.91 15.52
N PRO A 221 -27.90 12.07 15.79
CA PRO A 221 -28.16 10.80 15.12
C PRO A 221 -28.38 10.97 13.61
N PHE A 222 -28.06 9.94 12.84
CA PHE A 222 -28.10 9.93 11.38
C PHE A 222 -29.38 9.29 10.85
N GLY A 223 -29.93 9.89 9.80
CA GLY A 223 -31.06 9.40 9.01
C GLY A 223 -30.80 9.59 7.53
N TYR A 224 -31.85 9.47 6.71
CA TYR A 224 -31.73 9.60 5.25
C TYR A 224 -32.76 10.55 4.65
N ILE A 225 -32.31 11.42 3.75
CA ILE A 225 -33.13 12.33 2.94
C ILE A 225 -32.97 11.99 1.46
N ASN A 226 -33.99 12.25 0.66
CA ASN A 226 -33.91 12.10 -0.80
C ASN A 226 -33.37 13.38 -1.48
N ARG A 227 -33.26 13.35 -2.81
CA ARG A 227 -32.80 14.50 -3.63
C ARG A 227 -33.63 15.77 -3.41
N GLU A 228 -34.91 15.66 -3.11
CA GLU A 228 -35.79 16.81 -2.82
C GLU A 228 -35.60 17.35 -1.38
N GLY A 229 -34.83 16.66 -0.53
CA GLY A 229 -34.63 17.02 0.89
C GLY A 229 -35.71 16.48 1.82
N LYS A 230 -36.60 15.62 1.32
CA LYS A 230 -37.62 14.95 2.14
C LYS A 230 -36.98 13.82 2.93
N VAL A 231 -37.25 13.78 4.23
CA VAL A 231 -36.82 12.69 5.12
C VAL A 231 -37.48 11.38 4.67
N VAL A 232 -36.65 10.41 4.28
CA VAL A 232 -37.04 9.04 3.91
C VAL A 232 -36.99 8.14 5.14
N ILE A 233 -35.91 8.25 5.93
CA ILE A 233 -35.70 7.49 7.17
C ILE A 233 -35.30 8.48 8.26
N LYS A 234 -36.01 8.45 9.39
CA LYS A 234 -35.77 9.38 10.49
C LYS A 234 -34.38 9.17 11.11
N PRO A 235 -33.74 10.24 11.64
CA PRO A 235 -32.43 10.14 12.24
C PRO A 235 -32.49 9.42 13.59
N ILE A 236 -32.05 8.16 13.62
CA ILE A 236 -32.02 7.30 14.82
C ILE A 236 -30.71 6.52 14.97
N TYR A 237 -29.85 6.52 13.94
CA TYR A 237 -28.64 5.70 13.93
C TYR A 237 -27.45 6.47 14.48
N LYS A 238 -26.56 5.77 15.17
CA LYS A 238 -25.26 6.29 15.60
C LYS A 238 -24.19 6.15 14.52
N VAL A 239 -24.34 5.15 13.66
CA VAL A 239 -23.54 4.96 12.46
C VAL A 239 -24.47 4.70 11.28
N ALA A 240 -24.21 5.38 10.16
CA ALA A 240 -24.94 5.20 8.91
C ALA A 240 -23.98 5.37 7.73
N THR A 241 -24.09 4.48 6.75
CA THR A 241 -23.37 4.56 5.47
C THR A 241 -24.33 4.99 4.36
N GLY A 242 -23.81 5.57 3.27
CA GLY A 242 -24.60 5.82 2.06
C GLY A 242 -25.18 4.53 1.48
N PHE A 243 -26.34 4.63 0.84
CA PHE A 243 -26.95 3.49 0.18
C PHE A 243 -26.13 3.04 -1.04
N LYS A 244 -25.96 1.72 -1.18
CA LYS A 244 -25.35 1.07 -2.34
C LYS A 244 -26.04 -0.28 -2.57
N ASP A 245 -26.40 -0.57 -3.81
CA ASP A 245 -27.14 -1.78 -4.20
C ASP A 245 -28.48 -1.95 -3.43
N GLY A 246 -29.15 -0.84 -3.12
CA GLY A 246 -30.47 -0.78 -2.49
C GLY A 246 -30.47 -0.91 -0.97
N VAL A 247 -29.30 -0.99 -0.33
CA VAL A 247 -29.17 -1.12 1.13
C VAL A 247 -28.11 -0.20 1.71
N ALA A 248 -28.18 0.05 3.02
CA ALA A 248 -27.18 0.76 3.78
C ALA A 248 -26.81 0.00 5.07
N ILE A 249 -25.55 0.10 5.47
CA ILE A 249 -25.04 -0.44 6.73
C ILE A 249 -25.26 0.59 7.84
N VAL A 250 -25.83 0.16 8.96
CA VAL A 250 -26.20 1.02 10.09
C VAL A 250 -25.89 0.39 11.45
N SER A 251 -25.75 1.23 12.48
CA SER A 251 -25.74 0.80 13.88
C SER A 251 -26.46 1.82 14.77
N THR A 252 -27.13 1.32 15.80
CA THR A 252 -27.70 2.15 16.89
C THR A 252 -26.77 2.23 18.10
N GLU A 253 -25.70 1.45 18.13
CA GLU A 253 -24.70 1.48 19.19
C GLU A 253 -23.49 2.33 18.76
N GLU A 254 -22.67 2.74 19.74
CA GLU A 254 -21.42 3.43 19.47
C GLU A 254 -20.44 2.50 18.74
N VAL A 255 -19.50 3.08 18.00
CA VAL A 255 -18.58 2.38 17.06
C VAL A 255 -17.81 1.22 17.73
N TYR A 256 -17.52 1.32 19.02
CA TYR A 256 -16.75 0.32 19.78
C TYR A 256 -17.50 -0.97 20.12
N ASN A 257 -18.84 -0.99 20.01
CA ASN A 257 -19.61 -2.20 20.32
C ASN A 257 -19.84 -3.10 19.08
N PHE A 258 -19.40 -2.67 17.89
CA PHE A 258 -19.39 -3.43 16.64
C PHE A 258 -20.67 -4.23 16.39
N LYS A 259 -21.84 -3.59 16.45
CA LYS A 259 -23.12 -4.21 16.06
C LYS A 259 -23.69 -3.53 14.83
N TYR A 260 -23.23 -3.96 13.68
CA TYR A 260 -23.72 -3.48 12.40
C TYR A 260 -24.87 -4.36 11.90
N GLY A 261 -25.90 -3.69 11.38
CA GLY A 261 -26.99 -4.28 10.62
C GLY A 261 -27.09 -3.63 9.24
N VAL A 262 -28.03 -4.10 8.45
CA VAL A 262 -28.27 -3.60 7.09
C VAL A 262 -29.74 -3.25 6.96
N ILE A 263 -30.05 -2.10 6.40
CA ILE A 263 -31.41 -1.64 6.14
C ILE A 263 -31.64 -1.43 4.65
N ASN A 264 -32.90 -1.56 4.23
CA ASN A 264 -33.35 -1.17 2.90
C ASN A 264 -33.87 0.29 2.88
N LEU A 265 -34.31 0.78 1.71
CA LEU A 265 -34.80 2.14 1.53
C LEU A 265 -36.08 2.47 2.33
N GLU A 266 -36.84 1.46 2.79
CA GLU A 266 -37.95 1.66 3.71
C GLU A 266 -37.50 1.75 5.19
N GLY A 267 -36.20 1.63 5.47
CA GLY A 267 -35.64 1.62 6.82
C GLY A 267 -35.85 0.29 7.57
N LYS A 268 -36.26 -0.77 6.86
CA LYS A 268 -36.43 -2.11 7.46
C LYS A 268 -35.11 -2.86 7.45
N TYR A 269 -34.83 -3.58 8.54
CA TYR A 269 -33.65 -4.43 8.61
C TYR A 269 -33.74 -5.57 7.59
N VAL A 270 -32.75 -5.60 6.70
CA VAL A 270 -32.39 -6.73 5.84
C VAL A 270 -31.54 -7.72 6.64
N PHE A 271 -30.63 -7.20 7.46
CA PHE A 271 -29.87 -7.95 8.46
C PHE A 271 -29.92 -7.21 9.79
N THR A 272 -30.25 -7.92 10.87
CA THR A 272 -30.29 -7.33 12.21
C THR A 272 -28.88 -6.99 12.73
N PRO A 273 -28.73 -6.00 13.63
CA PRO A 273 -27.42 -5.53 14.10
C PRO A 273 -26.72 -6.53 15.04
N ILE A 274 -26.04 -7.51 14.46
CA ILE A 274 -25.29 -8.54 15.22
C ILE A 274 -23.85 -8.72 14.72
N TYR A 275 -23.48 -8.07 13.62
CA TYR A 275 -22.21 -8.30 12.93
C TYR A 275 -21.14 -7.33 13.41
N SER A 276 -19.92 -7.83 13.62
CA SER A 276 -18.76 -7.01 13.98
C SER A 276 -18.35 -6.06 12.86
N LYS A 277 -18.58 -6.49 11.62
CA LYS A 277 -18.25 -5.73 10.42
C LYS A 277 -19.15 -6.17 9.27
N ILE A 278 -19.54 -5.22 8.43
CA ILE A 278 -20.22 -5.51 7.17
C ILE A 278 -19.52 -4.68 6.08
N GLU A 279 -19.30 -5.29 4.91
CA GLU A 279 -18.73 -4.60 3.75
C GLU A 279 -19.59 -4.83 2.51
N HIS A 280 -19.74 -3.79 1.68
CA HIS A 280 -20.32 -3.95 0.35
C HIS A 280 -19.30 -4.61 -0.57
N LEU A 281 -19.70 -5.72 -1.20
CA LEU A 281 -18.86 -6.42 -2.17
C LEU A 281 -19.27 -6.13 -3.61
N GLY A 282 -20.31 -5.33 -3.83
CA GLY A 282 -20.85 -5.05 -5.16
C GLY A 282 -21.69 -6.21 -5.72
N GLU A 283 -22.33 -5.95 -6.86
CA GLU A 283 -23.28 -6.88 -7.50
C GLU A 283 -24.37 -7.39 -6.54
N GLY A 284 -24.78 -6.56 -5.57
CA GLY A 284 -25.77 -6.90 -4.55
C GLY A 284 -25.30 -7.92 -3.51
N ARG A 285 -23.98 -8.02 -3.24
CA ARG A 285 -23.38 -8.90 -2.23
C ARG A 285 -22.74 -8.14 -1.08
N LEU A 286 -22.70 -8.80 0.07
CA LEU A 286 -22.18 -8.27 1.33
C LEU A 286 -21.25 -9.29 1.99
N ALA A 287 -20.15 -8.83 2.59
CA ALA A 287 -19.39 -9.62 3.56
C ALA A 287 -19.99 -9.37 4.94
N LEU A 288 -20.39 -10.44 5.61
CA LEU A 288 -20.99 -10.43 6.94
C LEU A 288 -19.97 -10.98 7.94
N GLY A 289 -19.38 -10.12 8.77
CA GLY A 289 -18.30 -10.47 9.69
C GLY A 289 -18.79 -10.78 11.10
N MET A 290 -18.25 -11.84 11.69
CA MET A 290 -18.33 -12.13 13.13
C MET A 290 -16.93 -12.05 13.74
N PRO A 291 -16.79 -11.61 15.01
CA PRO A 291 -15.48 -11.53 15.64
C PRO A 291 -14.88 -12.94 15.83
N ILE A 292 -13.55 -13.04 15.75
CA ILE A 292 -12.81 -14.25 16.13
C ILE A 292 -12.34 -14.08 17.59
N GLY A 293 -12.77 -14.99 18.47
CA GLY A 293 -12.47 -14.96 19.90
C GLY A 293 -13.61 -14.44 20.78
N ASP A 294 -13.43 -14.55 22.11
CA ASP A 294 -14.45 -14.24 23.12
C ASP A 294 -14.54 -12.75 23.49
N ASP A 295 -13.55 -11.94 23.10
CA ASP A 295 -13.49 -10.51 23.43
C ASP A 295 -14.09 -9.64 22.33
N LYS A 296 -14.87 -8.63 22.74
CA LYS A 296 -15.64 -7.72 21.89
C LYS A 296 -14.77 -6.72 21.11
N ASN A 297 -13.43 -6.78 21.28
CA ASN A 297 -12.49 -5.78 20.79
C ASN A 297 -11.45 -6.30 19.76
N ILE A 298 -11.63 -7.51 19.19
CA ILE A 298 -10.58 -8.13 18.37
C ILE A 298 -10.80 -7.85 16.87
N GLY A 299 -9.80 -7.22 16.24
CA GLY A 299 -9.88 -6.62 14.91
C GLY A 299 -9.95 -7.59 13.72
N THR A 300 -9.96 -8.91 13.94
CA THR A 300 -10.12 -9.90 12.86
C THR A 300 -11.52 -10.50 12.90
N SER A 301 -12.23 -10.42 11.78
CA SER A 301 -13.54 -11.04 11.61
C SER A 301 -13.45 -12.24 10.67
N ILE A 302 -14.29 -13.24 10.92
CA ILE A 302 -14.57 -14.32 9.98
C ILE A 302 -15.87 -14.00 9.25
N TYR A 303 -15.84 -14.09 7.92
CA TYR A 303 -16.90 -13.60 7.05
C TYR A 303 -17.71 -14.74 6.43
N ALA A 304 -19.01 -14.49 6.35
CA ALA A 304 -19.95 -15.16 5.46
C ALA A 304 -20.33 -14.22 4.31
N ILE A 305 -20.82 -14.77 3.20
CA ILE A 305 -21.41 -13.99 2.12
C ILE A 305 -22.91 -13.86 2.36
N GLY A 306 -23.43 -12.64 2.26
CA GLY A 306 -24.86 -12.34 2.17
C GLY A 306 -25.20 -11.62 0.88
N ASP A 307 -26.50 -11.50 0.58
CA ASP A 307 -27.00 -10.61 -0.45
C ASP A 307 -27.86 -9.48 0.12
N THR A 308 -28.11 -8.46 -0.71
CA THR A 308 -28.92 -7.29 -0.34
C THR A 308 -30.41 -7.60 -0.17
N THR A 309 -30.84 -8.85 -0.40
CA THR A 309 -32.21 -9.31 -0.14
C THR A 309 -32.40 -9.88 1.27
N GLY A 310 -31.31 -10.08 2.02
CA GLY A 310 -31.32 -10.58 3.39
C GLY A 310 -31.01 -12.07 3.51
N LYS A 311 -30.54 -12.70 2.44
CA LYS A 311 -30.14 -14.12 2.47
C LYS A 311 -28.65 -14.23 2.80
N ARG A 312 -28.32 -15.00 3.83
CA ARG A 312 -26.95 -15.48 4.05
C ARG A 312 -26.69 -16.66 3.10
N LEU A 313 -25.72 -16.49 2.21
CA LEU A 313 -25.41 -17.41 1.11
C LEU A 313 -24.33 -18.45 1.48
N SER A 314 -23.46 -18.14 2.46
CA SER A 314 -22.43 -19.06 2.95
C SER A 314 -22.37 -19.13 4.48
N ASP A 315 -21.61 -20.08 5.00
CA ASP A 315 -21.16 -20.08 6.40
C ASP A 315 -20.03 -19.06 6.62
N PHE A 316 -19.74 -18.77 7.89
CA PHE A 316 -18.59 -17.95 8.29
C PHE A 316 -17.31 -18.77 8.18
N LYS A 317 -16.59 -18.60 7.07
CA LYS A 317 -15.38 -19.39 6.76
C LYS A 317 -14.29 -18.61 6.03
N TYR A 318 -14.54 -17.34 5.72
CA TYR A 318 -13.59 -16.50 5.00
C TYR A 318 -12.88 -15.53 5.93
N LEU A 319 -11.58 -15.40 5.79
CA LEU A 319 -10.77 -14.38 6.48
C LEU A 319 -10.66 -13.10 5.66
N VAL A 320 -10.66 -13.23 4.33
CA VAL A 320 -10.63 -12.14 3.37
C VAL A 320 -11.64 -12.47 2.28
N VAL A 321 -12.40 -11.46 1.83
CA VAL A 321 -13.32 -11.55 0.70
C VAL A 321 -13.14 -10.28 -0.14
N GLY A 322 -13.05 -10.42 -1.46
CA GLY A 322 -12.95 -9.30 -2.38
C GLY A 322 -14.30 -8.80 -2.89
N GLU A 323 -14.27 -7.67 -3.60
CA GLU A 323 -15.43 -7.23 -4.39
C GLU A 323 -15.72 -8.22 -5.53
N TYR A 324 -16.99 -8.37 -5.88
CA TYR A 324 -17.45 -9.13 -7.03
C TYR A 324 -17.25 -8.32 -8.31
N GLU A 325 -16.61 -8.95 -9.29
CA GLU A 325 -16.50 -8.45 -10.65
C GLU A 325 -16.93 -9.55 -11.63
N LYS A 326 -17.95 -9.27 -12.46
CA LYS A 326 -18.50 -10.20 -13.46
C LYS A 326 -18.93 -11.54 -12.83
N GLY A 327 -19.51 -11.45 -11.63
CA GLY A 327 -20.03 -12.61 -10.89
C GLY A 327 -19.02 -13.50 -10.19
N LEU A 328 -17.75 -13.11 -10.14
CA LEU A 328 -16.71 -13.77 -9.36
C LEU A 328 -16.11 -12.80 -8.34
N SER A 329 -15.77 -13.33 -7.18
CA SER A 329 -14.90 -12.66 -6.20
C SER A 329 -13.78 -13.61 -5.81
N TYR A 330 -12.82 -13.17 -5.00
CA TYR A 330 -11.90 -14.05 -4.30
C TYR A 330 -12.28 -14.16 -2.82
N GLY A 331 -11.97 -15.30 -2.24
CA GLY A 331 -12.02 -15.52 -0.80
C GLY A 331 -10.78 -16.26 -0.33
N SER A 332 -10.43 -16.11 0.95
CA SER A 332 -9.37 -16.90 1.57
C SER A 332 -9.80 -17.49 2.90
N ASP A 333 -9.35 -18.70 3.18
CA ASP A 333 -9.30 -19.26 4.53
C ASP A 333 -7.88 -19.12 5.14
N SER A 334 -7.61 -19.81 6.24
CA SER A 334 -6.32 -19.77 6.94
C SER A 334 -5.15 -20.32 6.10
N ASN A 335 -5.44 -21.15 5.10
CA ASN A 335 -4.46 -21.92 4.35
C ASN A 335 -4.47 -21.65 2.85
N TYR A 336 -5.58 -21.19 2.28
CA TYR A 336 -5.79 -21.09 0.84
C TYR A 336 -6.56 -19.83 0.44
N THR A 337 -6.29 -19.37 -0.76
CA THR A 337 -7.06 -18.33 -1.46
C THR A 337 -7.59 -18.92 -2.77
N PHE A 338 -8.82 -18.57 -3.13
CA PHE A 338 -9.53 -19.15 -4.27
C PHE A 338 -10.61 -18.18 -4.78
N PHE A 339 -11.16 -18.44 -5.96
CA PHE A 339 -12.31 -17.71 -6.47
C PHE A 339 -13.62 -18.26 -5.89
N ILE A 340 -14.59 -17.38 -5.67
CA ILE A 340 -15.94 -17.70 -5.24
C ILE A 340 -16.99 -17.15 -6.21
N ASP A 341 -18.07 -17.90 -6.39
CA ASP A 341 -19.25 -17.49 -7.16
C ASP A 341 -20.15 -16.55 -6.34
N LYS A 342 -21.21 -16.01 -6.97
CA LYS A 342 -22.20 -15.13 -6.32
C LYS A 342 -22.93 -15.72 -5.10
N ASN A 343 -22.83 -17.04 -4.88
CA ASN A 343 -23.41 -17.71 -3.73
C ASN A 343 -22.37 -17.94 -2.62
N GLY A 344 -21.14 -17.45 -2.78
CA GLY A 344 -20.04 -17.73 -1.86
C GLY A 344 -19.62 -19.19 -1.90
N ASN A 345 -19.74 -19.87 -3.05
CA ASN A 345 -19.17 -21.20 -3.24
C ASN A 345 -17.85 -21.11 -3.99
N ILE A 346 -16.89 -21.95 -3.61
CA ILE A 346 -15.59 -22.02 -4.28
C ILE A 346 -15.80 -22.47 -5.74
N ASP A 347 -15.31 -21.68 -6.69
CA ASP A 347 -15.24 -22.09 -8.09
C ASP A 347 -14.03 -23.01 -8.30
N LYS A 348 -14.28 -24.32 -8.23
CA LYS A 348 -13.26 -25.37 -8.38
C LYS A 348 -12.67 -25.47 -9.80
N SER A 349 -13.24 -24.78 -10.78
CA SER A 349 -12.68 -24.72 -12.14
C SER A 349 -11.53 -23.72 -12.25
N LEU A 350 -11.35 -22.88 -11.22
CA LEU A 350 -10.32 -21.86 -11.13
C LEU A 350 -9.26 -22.23 -10.08
N PRO A 351 -8.10 -21.54 -10.06
CA PRO A 351 -7.00 -21.91 -9.20
C PRO A 351 -7.32 -21.74 -7.71
N ILE A 352 -6.87 -22.71 -6.93
CA ILE A 352 -6.79 -22.63 -5.47
C ILE A 352 -5.30 -22.55 -5.12
N VAL A 353 -4.90 -21.49 -4.41
CA VAL A 353 -3.49 -21.20 -4.12
C VAL A 353 -3.23 -21.24 -2.62
N LYS A 354 -2.06 -21.75 -2.22
CA LYS A 354 -1.68 -21.84 -0.80
C LYS A 354 -1.30 -20.46 -0.26
N GLY A 355 -1.86 -20.11 0.89
CA GLY A 355 -1.71 -18.83 1.57
C GLY A 355 -3.00 -18.01 1.57
N SER A 356 -2.99 -16.90 2.29
CA SER A 356 -4.15 -15.98 2.38
C SER A 356 -3.81 -14.68 1.67
N GLY A 357 -4.78 -14.10 0.97
CA GLY A 357 -4.59 -12.86 0.22
C GLY A 357 -5.62 -12.69 -0.87
N GLU A 358 -5.18 -12.21 -2.03
CA GLU A 358 -6.04 -11.74 -3.10
C GLU A 358 -5.80 -12.49 -4.41
N LEU A 359 -6.88 -12.73 -5.15
CA LEU A 359 -6.85 -13.21 -6.53
C LEU A 359 -7.71 -12.29 -7.39
N ARG A 360 -7.18 -11.85 -8.53
CA ARG A 360 -7.97 -11.09 -9.50
C ARG A 360 -7.58 -11.44 -10.92
N PHE A 361 -8.55 -11.38 -11.82
CA PHE A 361 -8.24 -11.42 -13.24
C PHE A 361 -7.58 -10.11 -13.66
N VAL A 362 -6.49 -10.20 -14.41
CA VAL A 362 -5.88 -9.08 -15.10
C VAL A 362 -5.76 -9.50 -16.55
N ASN A 363 -6.68 -9.01 -17.38
CA ASN A 363 -6.87 -9.51 -18.74
C ASN A 363 -7.19 -11.03 -18.74
N ASP A 364 -6.35 -11.84 -19.38
CA ASP A 364 -6.54 -13.28 -19.57
C ASP A 364 -5.76 -14.13 -18.56
N ILE A 365 -5.06 -13.48 -17.61
CA ILE A 365 -4.27 -14.14 -16.57
C ILE A 365 -4.80 -13.75 -15.20
N ILE A 366 -4.33 -14.44 -14.17
CA ILE A 366 -4.68 -14.17 -12.78
C ILE A 366 -3.46 -13.55 -12.10
N ARG A 367 -3.67 -12.39 -11.47
CA ARG A 367 -2.72 -11.82 -10.51
C ARG A 367 -3.10 -12.32 -9.13
N ALA A 368 -2.11 -12.88 -8.45
CA ALA A 368 -2.21 -13.34 -7.08
C ALA A 368 -1.35 -12.43 -6.20
N ASN A 369 -1.87 -11.99 -5.06
CA ASN A 369 -1.09 -11.34 -4.02
C ASN A 369 -1.30 -12.11 -2.73
N ILE A 370 -0.43 -13.09 -2.48
CA ILE A 370 -0.64 -14.08 -1.42
C ILE A 370 0.46 -13.94 -0.40
N ASP A 371 0.08 -13.70 0.86
CA ASP A 371 1.01 -13.45 1.97
C ASP A 371 2.05 -12.36 1.62
N PHE A 372 1.58 -11.26 1.01
CA PHE A 372 2.42 -10.15 0.53
C PHE A 372 3.46 -10.53 -0.55
N SER A 373 3.24 -11.63 -1.27
CA SER A 373 4.03 -12.02 -2.43
C SER A 373 3.17 -11.94 -3.70
N PRO A 374 3.39 -10.93 -4.58
CA PRO A 374 2.65 -10.80 -5.83
C PRO A 374 3.24 -11.72 -6.92
N TYR A 375 2.40 -12.47 -7.61
CA TYR A 375 2.79 -13.36 -8.71
C TYR A 375 1.63 -13.60 -9.70
N TYR A 376 1.91 -14.30 -10.80
CA TYR A 376 0.95 -14.49 -11.89
C TYR A 376 0.73 -15.96 -12.21
N LEU A 377 -0.52 -16.27 -12.53
CA LEU A 377 -1.00 -17.60 -12.88
C LEU A 377 -1.80 -17.56 -14.18
N THR A 378 -1.74 -18.65 -14.92
CA THR A 378 -2.74 -18.95 -15.94
C THR A 378 -4.09 -19.27 -15.29
N ARG A 379 -5.18 -19.25 -16.08
CA ARG A 379 -6.50 -19.66 -15.61
C ARG A 379 -6.55 -21.10 -15.07
N SER A 380 -5.69 -22.00 -15.56
CA SER A 380 -5.58 -23.38 -15.05
C SER A 380 -4.71 -23.52 -13.79
N GLY A 381 -4.13 -22.42 -13.30
CA GLY A 381 -3.32 -22.41 -12.07
C GLY A 381 -1.83 -22.65 -12.28
N LYS A 382 -1.37 -22.83 -13.54
CA LYS A 382 0.07 -22.86 -13.83
C LYS A 382 0.70 -21.50 -13.54
N VAL A 383 1.78 -21.48 -12.76
CA VAL A 383 2.57 -20.27 -12.49
C VAL A 383 3.19 -19.76 -13.79
N ILE A 384 2.94 -18.49 -14.09
CA ILE A 384 3.54 -17.74 -15.20
C ILE A 384 4.87 -17.14 -14.72
N TYR A 385 4.82 -16.45 -13.58
CA TYR A 385 5.98 -15.84 -12.96
C TYR A 385 5.73 -15.71 -11.47
N LYS A 386 6.78 -15.92 -10.66
CA LYS A 386 6.81 -15.63 -9.24
C LYS A 386 8.16 -14.97 -8.90
N PRO A 387 8.20 -13.97 -7.99
CA PRO A 387 9.46 -13.40 -7.54
C PRO A 387 10.41 -14.47 -7.01
N ASN A 388 11.70 -14.26 -7.22
CA ASN A 388 12.74 -15.15 -6.70
C ASN A 388 12.81 -15.06 -5.17
N ASP A 389 12.83 -16.20 -4.50
CA ASP A 389 13.07 -16.27 -3.05
C ASP A 389 14.57 -16.13 -2.72
N THR A 390 15.46 -16.53 -3.64
CA THR A 390 16.92 -16.43 -3.45
C THR A 390 17.49 -15.15 -4.04
N ILE A 391 18.10 -14.33 -3.19
CA ILE A 391 18.87 -13.13 -3.54
C ILE A 391 20.33 -13.54 -3.72
N VAL A 392 20.88 -13.31 -4.91
CA VAL A 392 22.29 -13.58 -5.20
C VAL A 392 23.14 -12.41 -4.69
N LEU A 393 24.09 -12.69 -3.79
CA LEU A 393 25.00 -11.68 -3.23
C LEU A 393 26.31 -11.64 -4.03
N SER A 394 26.83 -12.81 -4.38
CA SER A 394 28.01 -13.03 -5.23
C SER A 394 27.93 -14.41 -5.90
N PRO A 395 28.87 -14.79 -6.78
CA PRO A 395 28.94 -16.17 -7.29
C PRO A 395 29.09 -17.23 -6.18
N LYS A 396 29.56 -16.83 -5.00
CA LYS A 396 29.73 -17.70 -3.84
C LYS A 396 28.52 -17.68 -2.91
N TYR A 397 27.96 -16.50 -2.61
CA TYR A 397 26.99 -16.31 -1.53
C TYR A 397 25.59 -15.93 -2.03
N SER A 398 24.56 -16.39 -1.33
CA SER A 398 23.17 -15.98 -1.54
C SER A 398 22.37 -15.99 -0.24
N ALA A 399 21.29 -15.21 -0.17
CA ALA A 399 20.32 -15.25 0.92
C ALA A 399 18.95 -15.69 0.38
N THR A 400 18.38 -16.75 0.93
CA THR A 400 17.06 -17.28 0.54
C THR A 400 16.00 -16.84 1.53
N ARG A 401 14.88 -16.35 1.02
CA ARG A 401 13.73 -15.88 1.80
C ARG A 401 12.82 -17.04 2.15
N LEU A 402 12.76 -17.40 3.44
CA LEU A 402 11.96 -18.51 3.95
C LEU A 402 10.73 -18.00 4.70
N LYS A 403 9.57 -18.62 4.46
CA LYS A 403 8.30 -18.25 5.07
C LYS A 403 8.04 -19.01 6.38
N TYR A 404 7.54 -18.30 7.39
CA TYR A 404 6.94 -18.89 8.59
C TYR A 404 5.62 -18.17 8.93
N LYS A 405 4.51 -18.90 8.89
CA LYS A 405 3.15 -18.41 9.15
C LYS A 405 2.38 -19.42 9.99
N PRO A 406 2.58 -19.45 11.33
CA PRO A 406 1.92 -20.41 12.21
C PRO A 406 0.45 -20.06 12.45
N ASN A 407 0.07 -18.79 12.27
CA ASN A 407 -1.25 -18.24 12.58
C ASN A 407 -1.62 -17.19 11.52
N ILE A 408 -2.92 -16.89 11.39
CA ILE A 408 -3.44 -15.91 10.42
C ILE A 408 -2.91 -14.49 10.66
N ASN A 409 -2.62 -14.14 11.91
CA ASN A 409 -2.14 -12.83 12.33
C ASN A 409 -0.60 -12.77 12.52
N TYR A 410 0.14 -13.84 12.18
CA TYR A 410 1.60 -13.88 12.31
C TYR A 410 2.26 -14.41 11.03
N LEU A 411 3.01 -13.55 10.35
CA LEU A 411 3.75 -13.91 9.14
C LEU A 411 5.13 -13.29 9.18
N ILE A 412 6.16 -14.12 9.06
CA ILE A 412 7.52 -13.64 8.83
C ILE A 412 8.15 -14.30 7.61
N TYR A 413 9.00 -13.52 6.98
CA TYR A 413 9.98 -13.99 6.03
C TYR A 413 11.38 -13.76 6.60
N TYR A 414 12.14 -14.84 6.76
CA TYR A 414 13.47 -14.81 7.39
C TYR A 414 14.56 -15.30 6.41
N PRO A 415 15.80 -14.80 6.54
CA PRO A 415 16.88 -15.15 5.64
C PRO A 415 17.53 -16.49 5.99
N GLU A 416 17.88 -17.25 4.96
CA GLU A 416 18.81 -18.37 5.00
C GLU A 416 19.99 -18.11 4.07
N VAL A 417 21.17 -17.92 4.63
CA VAL A 417 22.42 -17.74 3.87
C VAL A 417 22.94 -19.08 3.36
N LYS A 418 23.40 -19.09 2.11
CA LYS A 418 24.09 -20.21 1.45
C LYS A 418 25.44 -19.77 0.92
N GLY A 419 26.34 -20.74 0.78
CA GLY A 419 27.67 -20.53 0.18
C GLY A 419 28.80 -20.38 1.17
N VAL A 420 28.51 -20.53 2.47
CA VAL A 420 29.52 -20.58 3.52
C VAL A 420 30.25 -21.91 3.41
N THR A 421 31.58 -21.84 3.36
CA THR A 421 32.44 -23.01 3.10
C THR A 421 32.30 -24.05 4.22
N ASP A 422 32.36 -23.61 5.48
CA ASP A 422 32.15 -24.48 6.64
C ASP A 422 30.64 -24.66 6.91
N LYS A 423 30.16 -25.92 6.85
CA LYS A 423 28.73 -26.22 6.99
C LYS A 423 28.20 -26.08 8.41
N LYS A 424 29.06 -26.19 9.43
CA LYS A 424 28.66 -25.92 10.80
C LYS A 424 28.44 -24.41 10.98
N THR A 425 29.38 -23.60 10.53
CA THR A 425 29.27 -22.14 10.49
C THR A 425 28.03 -21.69 9.70
N GLU A 426 27.76 -22.27 8.53
CA GLU A 426 26.53 -21.98 7.75
C GLU A 426 25.27 -22.23 8.57
N LYS A 427 25.21 -23.37 9.27
CA LYS A 427 24.07 -23.75 10.12
C LYS A 427 23.93 -22.81 11.32
N ASP A 428 25.02 -22.45 11.97
CA ASP A 428 25.02 -21.58 13.15
C ASP A 428 24.58 -20.15 12.78
N ILE A 429 25.05 -19.61 11.64
CA ILE A 429 24.58 -18.33 11.09
C ILE A 429 23.07 -18.37 10.87
N ASN A 430 22.58 -19.40 10.18
CA ASN A 430 21.16 -19.50 9.81
C ASN A 430 20.25 -19.71 11.02
N LEU A 431 20.69 -20.46 12.02
CA LEU A 431 19.94 -20.61 13.28
C LEU A 431 19.79 -19.26 13.97
N ARG A 432 20.89 -18.51 14.12
CA ARG A 432 20.87 -17.18 14.75
C ARG A 432 20.04 -16.16 13.96
N LEU A 433 20.12 -16.17 12.63
CA LEU A 433 19.30 -15.30 11.77
C LEU A 433 17.80 -15.59 11.93
N LYS A 434 17.43 -16.87 11.98
CA LYS A 434 16.06 -17.29 12.23
C LYS A 434 15.58 -16.79 13.61
N GLU A 435 16.37 -16.99 14.66
CA GLU A 435 16.07 -16.51 16.01
C GLU A 435 15.93 -14.98 16.08
N MET A 436 16.80 -14.23 15.39
CA MET A 436 16.75 -12.77 15.34
C MET A 436 15.53 -12.23 14.59
N SER A 437 15.01 -12.97 13.62
CA SER A 437 13.85 -12.59 12.79
C SER A 437 12.51 -12.76 13.51
N TYR A 438 12.46 -13.57 14.57
CA TYR A 438 11.25 -13.70 15.38
C TYR A 438 11.04 -12.46 16.24
N PHE A 439 9.82 -11.94 16.21
CA PHE A 439 9.33 -11.00 17.21
C PHE A 439 8.75 -11.75 18.39
N LYS A 440 9.12 -11.29 19.57
CA LYS A 440 8.56 -11.73 20.85
C LYS A 440 7.81 -10.54 21.43
N PRO A 441 6.48 -10.60 21.58
CA PRO A 441 5.74 -9.52 22.21
C PRO A 441 6.21 -9.34 23.65
N TYR A 442 6.21 -8.09 24.12
CA TYR A 442 6.37 -7.79 25.54
C TYR A 442 5.01 -7.98 26.21
N THR A 443 4.93 -8.81 27.25
CA THR A 443 3.75 -8.89 28.13
C THR A 443 3.89 -7.88 29.26
N GLU A 444 2.77 -7.46 29.85
CA GLU A 444 2.72 -6.51 30.98
C GLU A 444 3.51 -6.97 32.21
N GLU A 445 3.85 -8.25 32.32
CA GLU A 445 4.60 -8.82 33.44
C GLU A 445 6.12 -8.99 33.19
N ASN A 446 6.69 -8.42 32.12
CA ASN A 446 8.11 -8.62 31.74
C ASN A 446 8.52 -10.11 31.59
N THR A 447 7.56 -11.03 31.55
CA THR A 447 7.79 -12.42 31.22
C THR A 447 7.93 -12.50 29.71
N LYS A 448 9.13 -12.85 29.22
CA LYS A 448 9.27 -13.31 27.83
C LYS A 448 8.24 -14.42 27.66
N SER A 449 7.20 -14.28 26.83
CA SER A 449 6.35 -15.43 26.52
C SER A 449 7.27 -16.56 26.02
N PRO A 450 7.39 -17.70 26.74
CA PRO A 450 7.62 -18.93 26.01
C PRO A 450 6.25 -19.27 25.44
N GLU A 451 6.01 -19.28 24.13
CA GLU A 451 4.96 -20.16 23.61
C GLU A 451 5.00 -20.16 22.09
N THR A 452 5.03 -21.38 21.57
CA THR A 452 4.80 -21.68 20.17
C THR A 452 3.43 -21.13 19.78
N ILE A 453 3.38 -20.22 18.80
CA ILE A 453 2.12 -19.76 18.21
C ILE A 453 1.48 -20.94 17.47
N ASN A 454 0.21 -21.24 17.76
CA ASN A 454 -0.58 -22.27 17.09
C ASN A 454 -1.57 -21.67 16.09
N PRO A 455 -2.05 -22.47 15.12
CA PRO A 455 -3.02 -22.01 14.12
C PRO A 455 -4.34 -21.47 14.68
N ASP A 456 -4.79 -22.02 15.80
CA ASP A 456 -6.10 -21.69 16.40
C ASP A 456 -6.00 -20.65 17.52
N ASP A 457 -4.79 -20.16 17.83
CA ASP A 457 -4.61 -19.10 18.83
C ASP A 457 -5.33 -17.82 18.38
N VAL A 458 -6.10 -17.23 19.30
CA VAL A 458 -6.69 -15.91 19.10
C VAL A 458 -5.70 -14.86 19.57
N LEU A 459 -4.92 -14.33 18.62
CA LEU A 459 -3.97 -13.26 18.89
C LEU A 459 -4.70 -11.91 18.98
N ASN A 460 -4.26 -11.03 19.89
CA ASN A 460 -4.75 -9.65 19.99
C ASN A 460 -3.91 -8.65 19.17
N TYR A 461 -3.11 -9.14 18.23
CA TYR A 461 -2.22 -8.36 17.38
C TYR A 461 -2.00 -9.00 16.01
N ASN A 462 -1.60 -8.19 15.03
CA ASN A 462 -0.96 -8.63 13.80
C ASN A 462 0.57 -8.45 13.89
N TYR A 463 1.34 -9.40 13.39
CA TYR A 463 2.77 -9.25 13.17
C TYR A 463 3.16 -9.64 11.74
N TYR A 464 3.80 -8.71 11.03
CA TYR A 464 4.44 -8.95 9.75
C TYR A 464 5.94 -8.70 9.87
N GLY A 465 6.79 -9.62 9.41
CA GLY A 465 8.24 -9.47 9.36
C GLY A 465 8.83 -9.87 8.01
N ASP A 466 9.91 -9.21 7.63
CA ASP A 466 10.66 -9.50 6.40
C ASP A 466 12.14 -9.10 6.57
N PHE A 467 12.95 -9.30 5.54
CA PHE A 467 14.30 -8.76 5.50
C PHE A 467 14.68 -8.19 4.14
N SER A 468 15.70 -7.34 4.16
CA SER A 468 16.44 -6.89 2.98
C SER A 468 17.94 -6.97 3.23
N VAL A 469 18.73 -6.90 2.16
CA VAL A 469 20.18 -6.77 2.25
C VAL A 469 20.48 -5.27 2.36
N GLU A 470 21.15 -4.88 3.44
CA GLU A 470 21.55 -3.49 3.69
C GLU A 470 22.91 -3.20 3.06
N PHE A 471 23.85 -4.15 3.21
CA PHE A 471 25.18 -4.04 2.62
C PHE A 471 25.79 -5.43 2.40
N PHE A 472 26.50 -5.60 1.29
CA PHE A 472 27.31 -6.79 1.04
C PHE A 472 28.58 -6.43 0.30
N LYS A 473 29.74 -6.78 0.88
CA LYS A 473 31.05 -6.60 0.25
C LYS A 473 32.05 -7.61 0.79
N LYS A 474 32.83 -8.24 -0.10
CA LYS A 474 33.82 -9.30 0.21
C LYS A 474 33.16 -10.44 1.00
N ASN A 475 33.31 -10.46 2.32
CA ASN A 475 32.76 -11.48 3.20
C ASN A 475 31.70 -10.94 4.16
N LEU A 476 31.55 -9.61 4.27
CA LEU A 476 30.59 -8.99 5.16
C LEU A 476 29.21 -8.95 4.51
N LEU A 477 28.23 -9.50 5.22
CA LEU A 477 26.81 -9.33 4.95
C LEU A 477 26.18 -8.54 6.10
N VAL A 478 25.55 -7.41 5.78
CA VAL A 478 24.68 -6.66 6.68
C VAL A 478 23.26 -6.81 6.16
N LEU A 479 22.38 -7.34 7.01
CA LEU A 479 20.96 -7.47 6.70
C LEU A 479 20.17 -6.39 7.43
N ASN A 480 18.98 -6.10 6.94
CA ASN A 480 17.97 -5.29 7.62
C ASN A 480 16.75 -6.17 7.87
N LEU A 481 16.64 -6.71 9.09
CA LEU A 481 15.50 -7.50 9.55
C LEU A 481 14.45 -6.53 10.08
N ILE A 482 13.29 -6.49 9.44
CA ILE A 482 12.22 -5.56 9.77
C ILE A 482 10.97 -6.31 10.24
N GLY A 483 10.20 -5.67 11.11
CA GLY A 483 8.93 -6.18 11.58
C GLY A 483 7.95 -5.05 11.89
N TYR A 484 6.67 -5.37 11.94
CA TYR A 484 5.59 -4.46 12.30
C TYR A 484 4.60 -5.18 13.19
N TYR A 485 4.56 -4.78 14.46
CA TYR A 485 3.66 -5.30 15.48
C TYR A 485 2.48 -4.34 15.65
N TYR A 486 1.27 -4.80 15.34
CA TYR A 486 0.04 -4.00 15.43
C TYR A 486 -0.94 -4.63 16.41
N PRO A 487 -1.02 -4.14 17.66
CA PRO A 487 -2.11 -4.49 18.56
C PRO A 487 -3.45 -4.04 17.98
N PHE A 488 -4.48 -4.88 18.07
CA PHE A 488 -5.82 -4.48 17.62
C PHE A 488 -6.36 -3.32 18.46
N GLY A 489 -6.98 -2.35 17.79
CA GLY A 489 -7.51 -1.14 18.43
C GLY A 489 -6.47 -0.06 18.70
N ALA A 490 -5.18 -0.32 18.51
CA ALA A 490 -4.15 0.70 18.61
C ALA A 490 -4.26 1.70 17.44
N ALA A 491 -3.90 2.96 17.71
CA ALA A 491 -3.86 4.01 16.69
C ALA A 491 -2.88 3.69 15.55
N HIS A 492 -1.77 3.03 15.88
CA HIS A 492 -0.81 2.48 14.93
C HIS A 492 -0.06 1.32 15.59
N GLY A 493 0.66 0.55 14.78
CA GLY A 493 1.58 -0.48 15.23
C GLY A 493 2.98 0.09 15.49
N MET A 494 3.87 -0.75 15.98
CA MET A 494 5.26 -0.43 16.28
C MET A 494 6.18 -1.21 15.35
N PRO A 495 7.02 -0.52 14.54
CA PRO A 495 8.01 -1.21 13.73
C PRO A 495 9.21 -1.65 14.59
N SER A 496 9.82 -2.76 14.20
CA SER A 496 11.06 -3.28 14.78
C SER A 496 12.14 -3.38 13.70
N LYS A 497 13.39 -3.08 14.03
CA LYS A 497 14.54 -3.19 13.12
C LYS A 497 15.73 -3.82 13.82
N LYS A 498 16.38 -4.80 13.18
CA LYS A 498 17.67 -5.37 13.60
C LYS A 498 18.60 -5.49 12.39
N THR A 499 19.86 -5.13 12.55
CA THR A 499 20.83 -5.07 11.46
C THR A 499 22.07 -5.93 11.69
N PRO A 500 21.96 -7.27 11.67
CA PRO A 500 23.10 -8.14 11.92
C PRO A 500 24.20 -7.93 10.87
N SER A 501 25.42 -7.66 11.34
CA SER A 501 26.64 -7.56 10.54
C SER A 501 27.44 -8.86 10.68
N ILE A 502 27.62 -9.62 9.59
CA ILE A 502 28.05 -11.02 9.63
C ILE A 502 29.23 -11.25 8.70
N ASP A 503 30.33 -11.79 9.22
CA ASP A 503 31.39 -12.34 8.38
C ASP A 503 31.03 -13.76 7.92
N LEU A 504 30.77 -13.94 6.62
CA LEU A 504 30.37 -15.20 6.02
C LEU A 504 31.51 -16.22 5.85
N VAL A 505 32.72 -15.92 6.31
CA VAL A 505 33.83 -16.89 6.40
C VAL A 505 33.92 -17.44 7.82
N THR A 506 33.92 -16.57 8.82
CA THR A 506 34.11 -16.96 10.23
C THR A 506 32.80 -17.26 10.96
N GLY A 507 31.67 -16.75 10.47
CA GLY A 507 30.37 -16.75 11.14
C GLY A 507 30.27 -15.77 12.30
N LYS A 508 31.24 -14.87 12.47
CA LYS A 508 31.19 -13.85 13.51
C LYS A 508 30.08 -12.84 13.19
N PHE A 509 29.21 -12.59 14.17
CA PHE A 509 28.29 -11.45 14.18
C PHE A 509 28.97 -10.32 14.94
N TYR A 510 29.17 -9.20 14.29
CA TYR A 510 29.86 -8.05 14.85
C TYR A 510 28.93 -7.18 15.70
N SER A 511 29.45 -6.67 16.80
CA SER A 511 28.88 -5.53 17.52
C SER A 511 29.49 -4.21 17.01
N LEU A 512 28.92 -3.07 17.42
CA LEU A 512 29.46 -1.76 17.05
C LEU A 512 30.92 -1.60 17.51
N GLY A 513 31.23 -2.09 18.71
CA GLY A 513 32.58 -2.02 19.29
C GLY A 513 33.65 -2.76 18.48
N ASP A 514 33.29 -3.80 17.73
CA ASP A 514 34.24 -4.56 16.89
C ASP A 514 34.87 -3.70 15.77
N LEU A 515 34.27 -2.56 15.43
CA LEU A 515 34.78 -1.63 14.41
C LEU A 515 35.98 -0.81 14.92
N PHE A 516 36.12 -0.65 16.24
CA PHE A 516 37.03 0.32 16.86
C PHE A 516 38.27 -0.32 17.48
N MET A 517 39.33 0.48 17.63
CA MET A 517 40.58 0.04 18.27
C MET A 517 40.38 -0.15 19.77
N GLY A 518 41.04 -1.17 20.33
CA GLY A 518 41.11 -1.35 21.78
C GLY A 518 41.79 -0.15 22.44
N GLY A 519 41.28 0.26 23.61
CA GLY A 519 41.80 1.40 24.37
C GLY A 519 41.26 2.78 23.94
N VAL A 520 40.46 2.85 22.86
CA VAL A 520 39.77 4.08 22.45
C VAL A 520 38.40 4.15 23.12
N TYR A 521 38.05 5.29 23.74
CA TYR A 521 36.71 5.53 24.27
C TYR A 521 35.72 5.94 23.16
N TRP A 522 35.50 5.02 22.22
CA TRP A 522 34.74 5.27 20.99
C TRP A 522 33.29 5.69 21.26
N VAL A 523 32.66 5.20 22.33
CA VAL A 523 31.30 5.62 22.73
C VAL A 523 31.24 7.13 22.98
N GLY A 524 32.21 7.65 23.74
CA GLY A 524 32.26 9.07 24.06
C GLY A 524 32.52 9.95 22.84
N GLU A 525 33.42 9.52 21.95
CA GLU A 525 33.70 10.27 20.73
C GLU A 525 32.50 10.28 19.76
N LEU A 526 31.79 9.15 19.61
CA LEU A 526 30.57 9.12 18.82
C LEU A 526 29.44 9.96 19.42
N ASN A 527 29.31 10.00 20.75
CA ASN A 527 28.36 10.89 21.42
C ASN A 527 28.63 12.37 21.08
N LYS A 528 29.90 12.80 21.11
CA LYS A 528 30.26 14.17 20.72
C LYS A 528 29.89 14.47 19.27
N ILE A 529 30.12 13.54 18.36
CA ILE A 529 29.77 13.68 16.94
C ILE A 529 28.25 13.81 16.80
N ILE A 530 27.48 12.91 17.40
CA ILE A 530 26.00 12.92 17.34
C ILE A 530 25.43 14.20 17.97
N GLU A 531 25.92 14.60 19.15
CA GLU A 531 25.50 15.87 19.77
C GLU A 531 25.78 17.08 18.87
N ASN A 532 26.90 17.08 18.17
CA ASN A 532 27.21 18.13 17.21
C ASN A 532 26.27 18.08 16.00
N MET A 533 25.98 16.89 15.46
CA MET A 533 25.00 16.73 14.38
C MET A 533 23.63 17.26 14.78
N ILE A 534 23.13 16.89 15.98
CA ILE A 534 21.84 17.37 16.50
C ILE A 534 21.81 18.90 16.60
N LYS A 535 22.92 19.53 17.00
CA LYS A 535 23.02 20.99 17.16
C LYS A 535 23.14 21.75 15.84
N THR A 536 23.71 21.14 14.80
CA THR A 536 24.18 21.86 13.61
C THR A 536 23.48 21.46 12.32
N ASP A 537 22.88 20.28 12.25
CA ASP A 537 22.23 19.77 11.06
C ASP A 537 20.71 19.92 11.17
N PRO A 538 20.09 20.75 10.30
CA PRO A 538 18.66 21.04 10.34
C PRO A 538 17.75 19.82 10.25
N GLN A 539 18.22 18.68 9.74
CA GLN A 539 17.42 17.46 9.67
C GLN A 539 17.04 16.90 11.05
N TYR A 540 17.72 17.34 12.12
CA TYR A 540 17.46 16.91 13.50
C TYR A 540 16.75 17.99 14.34
N ASN A 541 16.20 19.03 13.70
CA ASN A 541 15.47 20.08 14.43
C ASN A 541 14.18 19.59 15.09
N ASP A 542 13.60 18.49 14.59
CA ASP A 542 12.33 17.92 15.08
C ASP A 542 12.52 16.86 16.19
N LEU A 543 13.73 16.71 16.73
CA LEU A 543 13.98 15.83 17.88
C LEU A 543 13.35 16.42 19.15
N PHE A 544 12.98 15.57 20.11
CA PHE A 544 12.49 16.05 21.40
C PHE A 544 13.60 16.74 22.20
N ASP A 545 13.22 17.75 22.97
CA ASP A 545 14.15 18.48 23.83
C ASP A 545 14.89 17.54 24.78
N ASN A 546 16.23 17.61 24.74
CA ASN A 546 17.13 16.79 25.55
C ASN A 546 16.90 15.27 25.41
N ALA A 547 16.35 14.78 24.29
CA ALA A 547 16.05 13.35 24.10
C ALA A 547 17.30 12.47 24.07
N PHE A 548 18.36 12.93 23.40
CA PHE A 548 19.59 12.16 23.26
C PHE A 548 20.34 12.06 24.58
N LYS A 549 20.48 10.84 25.11
CA LYS A 549 21.20 10.53 26.37
C LYS A 549 22.56 9.86 26.15
N GLY A 550 23.02 9.79 24.90
CA GLY A 550 24.20 9.03 24.50
C GLY A 550 23.87 7.63 23.99
N ILE A 551 24.81 7.04 23.26
CA ILE A 551 24.74 5.67 22.75
C ILE A 551 25.22 4.66 23.80
N THR A 552 24.84 3.40 23.62
CA THR A 552 25.28 2.27 24.46
C THR A 552 26.36 1.42 23.77
N LEU A 553 26.97 0.47 24.51
CA LEU A 553 27.90 -0.50 23.93
C LEU A 553 27.23 -1.43 22.89
N ASP A 554 25.94 -1.72 23.10
CA ASP A 554 25.11 -2.56 22.25
C ASP A 554 24.21 -1.72 21.31
N GLN A 555 24.62 -0.49 21.00
CA GLN A 555 23.83 0.43 20.17
C GLN A 555 23.53 -0.18 18.81
N SER A 556 22.28 0.01 18.37
CA SER A 556 21.80 -0.37 17.06
C SER A 556 22.53 0.39 15.95
N PHE A 557 23.12 -0.33 15.01
CA PHE A 557 23.94 0.24 13.95
C PHE A 557 23.93 -0.60 12.66
N TYR A 558 24.28 0.02 11.54
CA TYR A 558 24.66 -0.67 10.32
C TYR A 558 25.76 0.13 9.61
N ILE A 559 26.36 -0.45 8.57
CA ILE A 559 27.41 0.21 7.79
C ILE A 559 27.14 0.05 6.30
N ASP A 560 27.64 1.00 5.51
CA ASP A 560 27.90 0.81 4.09
C ASP A 560 29.42 0.86 3.83
N GLU A 561 29.82 1.02 2.56
CA GLU A 561 31.24 1.08 2.19
C GLU A 561 32.02 2.22 2.87
N ASN A 562 31.36 3.34 3.15
CA ASN A 562 31.99 4.59 3.56
C ASN A 562 31.44 5.19 4.85
N ASN A 563 30.37 4.65 5.42
CA ASN A 563 29.63 5.28 6.51
C ASN A 563 29.24 4.28 7.59
N LEU A 564 29.26 4.77 8.83
CA LEU A 564 28.57 4.19 9.97
C LEU A 564 27.19 4.84 10.11
N TYR A 565 26.17 4.03 10.37
CA TYR A 565 24.83 4.51 10.68
C TYR A 565 24.45 4.05 12.07
N ILE A 566 24.14 4.99 12.96
CA ILE A 566 23.61 4.72 14.31
C ILE A 566 22.14 5.09 14.30
N TYR A 567 21.27 4.17 14.69
CA TYR A 567 19.83 4.42 14.64
C TYR A 567 19.14 4.17 15.98
N PHE A 568 18.00 4.84 16.13
CA PHE A 568 17.13 4.82 17.28
C PHE A 568 15.70 4.47 16.84
N PRO A 569 14.98 3.59 17.56
CA PRO A 569 13.59 3.27 17.28
C PRO A 569 12.66 4.49 17.38
N PRO A 570 11.46 4.42 16.78
CA PRO A 570 10.44 5.46 16.95
C PRO A 570 10.17 5.77 18.43
N TYR A 571 9.84 7.03 18.71
CA TYR A 571 9.63 7.61 20.06
C TYR A 571 10.86 7.79 20.94
N GLU A 572 12.02 7.20 20.61
CA GLU A 572 13.18 7.35 21.48
C GLU A 572 13.76 8.77 21.40
N LEU A 573 13.93 9.32 20.19
CA LEU A 573 14.46 10.67 19.99
C LEU A 573 13.48 11.66 19.37
N ALA A 574 12.43 11.17 18.70
CA ALA A 574 11.50 11.97 17.92
C ALA A 574 10.10 11.34 17.86
N PRO A 575 9.06 12.09 17.44
CA PRO A 575 7.73 11.53 17.23
C PRO A 575 7.74 10.35 16.25
N TYR A 576 6.71 9.49 16.32
CA TYR A 576 6.57 8.32 15.45
C TYR A 576 6.74 8.61 13.95
N ALA A 577 6.26 9.78 13.50
CA ALA A 577 6.34 10.21 12.11
C ALA A 577 7.78 10.33 11.58
N ALA A 578 8.76 10.56 12.44
CA ALA A 578 10.19 10.58 12.08
C ALA A 578 10.74 9.17 11.80
N GLY A 579 10.03 8.11 12.21
CA GLY A 579 10.46 6.72 12.06
C GLY A 579 11.72 6.40 12.87
N PHE A 580 12.65 5.68 12.25
CA PHE A 580 13.95 5.38 12.86
C PHE A 580 14.91 6.55 12.65
N VAL A 581 15.09 7.39 13.67
CA VAL A 581 16.10 8.46 13.65
C VAL A 581 17.47 7.84 13.45
N THR A 582 18.18 8.24 12.38
CA THR A 582 19.44 7.63 11.99
C THR A 582 20.52 8.69 11.77
N PHE A 583 21.63 8.58 12.50
CA PHE A 583 22.81 9.41 12.34
C PHE A 583 23.79 8.74 11.38
N LYS A 584 24.02 9.36 10.22
CA LYS A 584 25.03 8.94 9.25
C LYS A 584 26.37 9.60 9.58
N ILE A 585 27.36 8.80 9.96
CA ILE A 585 28.71 9.22 10.32
C ILE A 585 29.70 8.69 9.27
N PRO A 586 30.28 9.56 8.43
CA PRO A 586 31.30 9.16 7.47
C PRO A 586 32.53 8.53 8.15
N PHE A 587 33.06 7.45 7.59
CA PHE A 587 34.27 6.80 8.11
C PHE A 587 35.49 7.72 8.11
N VAL A 588 35.53 8.71 7.21
CA VAL A 588 36.60 9.72 7.18
C VAL A 588 36.68 10.55 8.46
N ASP A 589 35.54 10.77 9.13
CA ASP A 589 35.45 11.58 10.36
C ASP A 589 35.85 10.77 11.60
N ILE A 590 35.78 9.43 11.53
CA ILE A 590 36.11 8.52 12.62
C ILE A 590 37.30 7.60 12.32
N GLN A 591 38.05 7.87 11.24
CA GLN A 591 39.13 7.01 10.75
C GLN A 591 40.25 6.79 11.78
N GLY A 592 40.46 7.75 12.68
CA GLY A 592 41.45 7.67 13.76
C GLY A 592 41.07 6.71 14.88
N MET A 593 39.83 6.21 14.90
CA MET A 593 39.33 5.25 15.90
C MET A 593 39.07 3.87 15.31
N ILE A 594 38.86 3.76 14.00
CA ILE A 594 38.58 2.50 13.31
C ILE A 594 39.78 1.56 13.40
N ASN A 595 39.55 0.32 13.84
CA ASN A 595 40.54 -0.75 13.82
C ASN A 595 40.66 -1.35 12.43
N LYS A 596 41.49 -0.75 11.57
CA LYS A 596 41.72 -1.22 10.20
C LYS A 596 42.35 -2.63 10.16
N GLU A 597 43.07 -3.01 11.21
CA GLU A 597 43.64 -4.34 11.36
C GLU A 597 42.64 -5.36 11.94
N GLY A 598 41.51 -4.89 12.45
CA GLY A 598 40.47 -5.67 13.08
C GLY A 598 39.68 -6.52 12.09
N SER A 599 39.17 -7.66 12.59
CA SER A 599 38.40 -8.60 11.77
C SER A 599 37.17 -7.96 11.11
N PHE A 600 36.48 -7.04 11.79
CA PHE A 600 35.31 -6.37 11.22
C PHE A 600 35.69 -5.54 10.00
N TYR A 601 36.66 -4.62 10.12
CA TYR A 601 37.07 -3.79 8.98
C TYR A 601 37.60 -4.63 7.80
N LYS A 602 38.43 -5.65 8.09
CA LYS A 602 38.99 -6.58 7.08
C LYS A 602 37.93 -7.46 6.41
N SER A 603 36.74 -7.60 6.98
CA SER A 603 35.67 -8.42 6.37
C SER A 603 35.08 -7.78 5.11
N PHE A 604 35.18 -6.46 4.96
CA PHE A 604 34.67 -5.70 3.80
C PHE A 604 35.72 -4.81 3.10
N ASN A 605 36.89 -4.61 3.71
CA ASN A 605 38.03 -3.92 3.11
C ASN A 605 39.21 -4.89 2.83
N ILE A 606 40.20 -4.40 2.07
CA ILE A 606 41.37 -5.18 1.62
C ILE A 606 42.19 -5.62 2.82
#